data_AF-A0A5C3LYH8-F1
#
_entry.id   AF-A0A5C3LYH8-F1
#
_cell.length_a   1.000
_cell.length_b   1.000
_cell.length_c   1.000
_cell.angle_alpha   90.00
_cell.angle_beta   90.00
_cell.angle_gamma   90.00
#
_symmetry.space_group_name_H-M   'P 1'
#
loop_
_entity.id
_entity.type
_entity.pdbx_description
1 polymer ?
#
loop_
_entity_poly.entity_id
_entity_poly.type
_entity_poly.pdbx_seq_one_letter_code
_entity_poly.pdbx_strand_id
1 'polypeptide(L)'
;MAIFLPASSPSTEQVTNLVTPRGVNIHHSPDLKSSNPVFDDGVLSENSELIFSGLVHIVFHEKRPQATPQLSTELQILLKVLPDMTIQVPSESLVERRLNLARAEDNNIKQMEISACVGQQSMESRWISFGFHHRTLPHFIKDDLSPESRGFVENSYLRGLTPQEFFHAMARREGLIDTALKTTQTSYIQRRLMKALEDVIVYYDDIVRNSLGDRIKFVYGEDGMDGIYIEKQTIEIFRLNNREFEHNYRIDVTDPAGDFLPGVLQIRFDNSSLEFQAKLDEEYMRKPSDLEPSYIVDAVRALNQRFIVVCGDDELSHPPGAAFASRRVLEKFNSTGEASDWVLGEAESKLNPSIVHPEEICGVFAV
;
A
#
# COMPACT_ATOMS: atom_id res chain seq x y z
N MET A 1 -11.82 7.77 27.12
CA MET A 1 -12.45 8.81 27.96
C MET A 1 -11.69 10.10 27.75
N ALA A 2 -12.21 11.03 26.94
CA ALA A 2 -11.51 12.28 26.62
C ALA A 2 -11.45 13.19 27.86
N ILE A 3 -10.25 13.67 28.21
CA ILE A 3 -10.03 14.42 29.44
C ILE A 3 -10.32 15.91 29.21
N PHE A 4 -11.45 16.40 29.74
CA PHE A 4 -11.72 17.84 29.82
C PHE A 4 -10.89 18.48 30.96
N LEU A 5 -9.63 18.84 30.65
CA LEU A 5 -8.80 19.71 31.49
C LEU A 5 -9.01 21.20 31.13
N PRO A 6 -8.76 22.14 32.06
CA PRO A 6 -9.21 23.55 31.96
C PRO A 6 -8.42 24.42 30.97
N ALA A 7 -7.69 23.82 30.03
CA ALA A 7 -7.06 24.49 28.89
C ALA A 7 -7.18 23.57 27.66
N SER A 8 -8.33 23.63 26.98
CA SER A 8 -8.65 22.75 25.84
C SER A 8 -7.98 23.23 24.55
N SER A 9 -6.66 23.04 24.44
CA SER A 9 -6.00 23.02 23.13
C SER A 9 -6.39 21.71 22.42
N PRO A 10 -7.01 21.75 21.23
CA PRO A 10 -7.29 20.53 20.46
C PRO A 10 -5.98 19.85 20.07
N SER A 11 -5.93 18.51 20.09
CA SER A 11 -4.75 17.79 19.61
C SER A 11 -4.63 17.94 18.09
N THR A 12 -3.41 17.87 17.54
CA THR A 12 -3.18 17.95 16.10
C THR A 12 -4.02 16.92 15.33
N GLU A 13 -4.16 15.71 15.89
CA GLU A 13 -5.02 14.63 15.40
C GLU A 13 -6.50 15.06 15.31
N GLN A 14 -7.04 15.67 16.36
CA GLN A 14 -8.43 16.16 16.36
C GLN A 14 -8.67 17.22 15.28
N VAL A 15 -7.68 18.06 14.97
CA VAL A 15 -7.80 19.05 13.89
C VAL A 15 -7.71 18.37 12.51
N THR A 16 -6.81 17.39 12.32
CA THR A 16 -6.75 16.62 11.06
C THR A 16 -7.98 15.75 10.81
N ASN A 17 -8.60 15.23 11.87
CA ASN A 17 -9.84 14.44 11.78
C ASN A 17 -11.01 15.30 11.26
N LEU A 18 -11.02 16.60 11.54
CA LEU A 18 -12.05 17.54 11.06
C LEU A 18 -12.04 17.72 9.53
N VAL A 19 -10.88 17.53 8.89
CA VAL A 19 -10.68 17.59 7.43
C VAL A 19 -10.97 16.24 6.75
N THR A 20 -11.04 15.15 7.51
CA THR A 20 -11.22 13.80 6.97
C THR A 20 -12.70 13.54 6.65
N PRO A 21 -13.06 13.12 5.43
CA PRO A 21 -14.45 12.79 5.11
C PRO A 21 -14.91 11.57 5.92
N ARG A 22 -16.13 11.67 6.46
CA ARG A 22 -16.70 10.61 7.33
C ARG A 22 -16.91 9.29 6.59
N GLY A 23 -16.68 8.19 7.31
CA GLY A 23 -16.84 6.83 6.80
C GLY A 23 -15.74 6.41 5.83
N VAL A 24 -14.51 6.78 6.15
CA VAL A 24 -13.26 6.22 5.60
C VAL A 24 -12.60 5.44 6.73
N ASN A 25 -12.19 4.20 6.46
CA ASN A 25 -11.55 3.31 7.43
C ASN A 25 -10.20 2.80 6.90
N ILE A 26 -9.18 2.75 7.74
CA ILE A 26 -7.81 2.36 7.36
C ILE A 26 -7.16 1.57 8.49
N HIS A 27 -6.55 0.41 8.19
CA HIS A 27 -5.82 -0.38 9.17
C HIS A 27 -4.40 -0.71 8.65
N HIS A 28 -3.37 -0.14 9.28
CA HIS A 28 -1.97 -0.37 8.94
C HIS A 28 -1.11 -0.47 10.21
N SER A 29 -0.91 -1.69 10.71
CA SER A 29 0.02 -1.97 11.81
C SER A 29 1.41 -2.31 11.28
N PRO A 30 2.50 -1.77 11.86
CA PRO A 30 3.83 -2.35 11.70
C PRO A 30 3.93 -3.73 12.40
N ASP A 31 5.05 -4.41 12.24
CA ASP A 31 5.16 -5.86 12.46
C ASP A 31 4.84 -6.37 13.89
N LEU A 32 4.85 -5.51 14.91
CA LEU A 32 4.36 -5.85 16.25
C LEU A 32 2.88 -5.49 16.41
N LYS A 33 2.02 -6.49 16.19
CA LYS A 33 0.59 -6.41 16.51
C LYS A 33 0.33 -6.47 18.01
N SER A 34 0.36 -5.33 18.70
CA SER A 34 -0.34 -5.18 19.98
C SER A 34 -1.58 -4.30 19.81
N SER A 35 -2.70 -4.71 20.41
CA SER A 35 -3.95 -3.92 20.45
C SER A 35 -3.86 -2.69 21.35
N ASN A 36 -2.76 -2.56 22.09
CA ASN A 36 -2.40 -1.40 22.89
C ASN A 36 -0.92 -1.11 22.60
N PRO A 37 -0.60 -0.15 21.72
CA PRO A 37 0.77 0.11 21.30
C PRO A 37 1.49 0.95 22.37
N VAL A 38 2.74 0.59 22.70
CA VAL A 38 3.51 1.21 23.82
C VAL A 38 4.14 2.55 23.42
N PHE A 39 4.39 2.69 22.12
CA PHE A 39 4.66 3.92 21.39
C PHE A 39 3.54 4.07 20.37
N ASP A 40 3.34 5.24 19.75
CA ASP A 40 2.31 5.45 18.71
C ASP A 40 2.70 4.81 17.35
N ASP A 41 3.28 3.60 17.40
CA ASP A 41 3.82 2.82 16.30
C ASP A 41 2.71 1.92 15.71
N GLY A 42 1.70 2.53 15.10
CA GLY A 42 0.61 1.82 14.44
C GLY A 42 -0.53 2.73 14.01
N VAL A 43 -1.12 2.45 12.84
CA VAL A 43 -2.21 3.24 12.28
C VAL A 43 -3.50 2.42 12.33
N LEU A 44 -4.44 2.84 13.16
CA LEU A 44 -5.81 2.35 13.21
C LEU A 44 -6.76 3.52 13.01
N SER A 45 -7.56 3.47 11.94
CA SER A 45 -8.56 4.47 11.60
C SER A 45 -9.93 3.80 11.50
N GLU A 46 -10.72 3.94 12.55
CA GLU A 46 -12.14 3.62 12.56
C GLU A 46 -12.93 4.94 12.60
N ASN A 47 -13.82 5.17 11.62
CA ASN A 47 -14.74 6.30 11.61
C ASN A 47 -14.07 7.69 11.76
N SER A 48 -13.11 7.99 10.89
CA SER A 48 -12.43 9.31 10.76
C SER A 48 -11.48 9.76 11.89
N GLU A 49 -10.71 8.83 12.47
CA GLU A 49 -9.46 9.14 13.19
C GLU A 49 -8.24 8.73 12.34
N LEU A 50 -7.34 9.64 11.96
CA LEU A 50 -6.42 9.47 10.82
C LEU A 50 -4.92 9.43 11.20
N ILE A 51 -4.07 8.89 10.29
CA ILE A 51 -2.76 9.42 9.77
C ILE A 51 -2.07 8.27 8.98
N PHE A 52 -1.65 8.34 7.71
CA PHE A 52 -1.87 9.31 6.61
C PHE A 52 -1.71 8.65 5.21
N SER A 53 -0.71 7.77 4.99
CA SER A 53 -0.18 7.38 3.65
C SER A 53 -1.13 6.60 2.72
N GLY A 54 -2.15 5.93 3.25
CA GLY A 54 -3.18 5.24 2.44
C GLY A 54 -4.44 6.08 2.18
N LEU A 55 -4.60 7.21 2.88
CA LEU A 55 -5.83 8.00 2.87
C LEU A 55 -6.21 8.49 1.47
N VAL A 56 -5.26 9.10 0.75
CA VAL A 56 -5.57 9.76 -0.53
C VAL A 56 -6.09 8.73 -1.54
N HIS A 57 -5.55 7.50 -1.50
CA HIS A 57 -6.01 6.36 -2.29
C HIS A 57 -7.45 5.97 -1.90
N ILE A 58 -7.70 5.73 -0.62
CA ILE A 58 -9.01 5.27 -0.15
C ILE A 58 -10.09 6.34 -0.34
N VAL A 59 -9.77 7.62 -0.10
CA VAL A 59 -10.69 8.75 -0.37
C VAL A 59 -10.99 8.88 -1.87
N PHE A 60 -10.04 8.60 -2.76
CA PHE A 60 -10.25 8.59 -4.22
C PHE A 60 -11.33 7.56 -4.61
N HIS A 61 -11.19 6.32 -4.13
CA HIS A 61 -12.10 5.22 -4.45
C HIS A 61 -13.44 5.28 -3.69
N GLU A 62 -13.48 5.76 -2.45
CA GLU A 62 -14.71 5.78 -1.64
C GLU A 62 -15.57 7.05 -1.80
N LYS A 63 -14.94 8.23 -1.98
CA LYS A 63 -15.65 9.54 -1.92
C LYS A 63 -15.68 10.30 -3.25
N ARG A 64 -15.30 9.64 -4.34
CA ARG A 64 -15.18 10.15 -5.73
C ARG A 64 -13.99 11.10 -5.93
N PRO A 65 -13.41 11.16 -7.15
CA PRO A 65 -12.22 11.97 -7.45
C PRO A 65 -12.36 13.48 -7.19
N GLN A 66 -13.57 14.02 -7.06
CA GLN A 66 -13.79 15.44 -6.79
C GLN A 66 -13.47 15.83 -5.33
N ALA A 67 -13.48 14.87 -4.39
CA ALA A 67 -13.21 15.13 -2.97
C ALA A 67 -11.70 15.14 -2.64
N THR A 68 -10.88 14.40 -3.38
CA THR A 68 -9.42 14.31 -3.12
C THR A 68 -8.64 15.62 -3.30
N PRO A 69 -8.89 16.50 -4.30
CA PRO A 69 -8.17 17.78 -4.37
C PRO A 69 -8.58 18.74 -3.25
N GLN A 70 -9.83 18.67 -2.78
CA GLN A 70 -10.30 19.45 -1.63
C GLN A 70 -9.55 19.02 -0.37
N LEU A 71 -9.57 17.72 -0.05
CA LEU A 71 -8.84 17.14 1.08
C LEU A 71 -7.33 17.44 1.01
N SER A 72 -6.69 17.27 -0.15
CA SER A 72 -5.26 17.59 -0.32
C SER A 72 -4.96 19.07 -0.07
N THR A 73 -5.86 19.97 -0.48
CA THR A 73 -5.74 21.41 -0.26
C THR A 73 -5.94 21.77 1.21
N GLU A 74 -6.99 21.25 1.85
CA GLU A 74 -7.31 21.51 3.26
C GLU A 74 -6.23 20.97 4.20
N LEU A 75 -5.73 19.74 3.96
CA LEU A 75 -4.60 19.19 4.72
C LEU A 75 -3.31 20.00 4.50
N GLN A 76 -3.05 20.48 3.29
CA GLN A 76 -1.88 21.34 3.04
C GLN A 76 -2.01 22.73 3.70
N ILE A 77 -3.21 23.30 3.77
CA ILE A 77 -3.47 24.56 4.51
C ILE A 77 -3.27 24.32 6.01
N LEU A 78 -3.86 23.26 6.56
CA LEU A 78 -3.76 22.90 7.96
C LEU A 78 -2.29 22.68 8.38
N LEU A 79 -1.52 21.91 7.60
CA LEU A 79 -0.08 21.71 7.83
C LEU A 79 0.74 23.02 7.75
N LYS A 80 0.33 24.00 6.94
CA LYS A 80 0.96 25.33 6.87
C LYS A 80 0.60 26.25 8.05
N VAL A 81 -0.49 25.98 8.77
CA VAL A 81 -0.98 26.77 9.92
C VAL A 81 -0.49 26.21 11.26
N LEU A 82 -0.14 24.93 11.32
CA LEU A 82 0.41 24.29 12.52
C LEU A 82 1.76 24.83 13.07
N PRO A 83 2.73 25.41 12.31
CA PRO A 83 4.02 25.78 12.91
C PRO A 83 3.95 26.92 13.95
N ASP A 84 2.85 27.67 14.01
CA ASP A 84 2.67 28.78 14.97
C ASP A 84 2.06 28.35 16.32
N MET A 85 1.60 27.09 16.46
CA MET A 85 1.01 26.57 17.70
C MET A 85 1.77 25.35 18.22
N THR A 86 2.58 25.57 19.27
CA THR A 86 3.49 24.63 19.93
C THR A 86 4.61 24.08 19.02
N ILE A 87 5.87 23.98 19.45
CA ILE A 87 6.39 23.71 20.80
C ILE A 87 7.71 24.50 21.04
N GLN A 88 7.94 25.05 22.24
CA GLN A 88 9.30 25.35 22.71
C GLN A 88 10.00 24.05 23.11
N VAL A 89 10.75 23.42 22.19
CA VAL A 89 11.59 22.24 22.49
C VAL A 89 13.05 22.66 22.66
N PRO A 90 13.73 22.30 23.76
CA PRO A 90 15.17 22.45 23.87
C PRO A 90 15.92 21.36 23.09
N SER A 91 17.02 21.75 22.44
CA SER A 91 17.90 20.95 21.58
C SER A 91 17.32 20.50 20.22
N GLU A 92 18.04 20.84 19.16
CA GLU A 92 17.63 20.75 17.75
C GLU A 92 17.51 19.28 17.23
N SER A 93 17.92 18.29 18.02
CA SER A 93 18.05 16.88 17.60
C SER A 93 16.72 16.13 17.44
N LEU A 94 15.66 16.50 18.17
CA LEU A 94 14.39 15.75 18.17
C LEU A 94 13.46 16.11 17.00
N VAL A 95 13.55 17.34 16.48
CA VAL A 95 12.74 17.78 15.33
C VAL A 95 13.28 17.18 14.05
N GLU A 96 14.61 17.19 13.83
CA GLU A 96 15.23 16.47 12.72
C GLU A 96 14.89 14.97 12.78
N ARG A 97 15.04 14.33 13.95
CA ARG A 97 14.75 12.90 14.11
C ARG A 97 13.28 12.55 13.81
N ARG A 98 12.32 13.43 14.10
CA ARG A 98 10.90 13.25 13.74
C ARG A 98 10.61 13.56 12.27
N LEU A 99 11.27 14.57 11.68
CA LEU A 99 11.21 14.83 10.24
C LEU A 99 11.79 13.66 9.42
N ASN A 100 12.78 12.95 9.98
CA ASN A 100 13.35 11.73 9.42
C ASN A 100 12.36 10.57 9.48
N LEU A 101 11.73 10.31 10.62
CA LEU A 101 10.71 9.25 10.75
C LEU A 101 9.56 9.43 9.75
N ALA A 102 9.21 10.66 9.38
CA ALA A 102 8.22 10.97 8.35
C ALA A 102 8.73 10.81 6.88
N ARG A 103 10.02 10.51 6.67
CA ARG A 103 10.70 10.40 5.36
C ARG A 103 11.79 9.31 5.38
N ALA A 104 11.46 8.15 5.96
CA ALA A 104 12.40 7.35 6.76
C ALA A 104 13.54 6.60 6.06
N GLU A 105 13.56 6.44 4.74
CA GLU A 105 14.57 5.56 4.09
C GLU A 105 15.71 6.36 3.43
N ASP A 106 15.41 7.28 2.50
CA ASP A 106 16.42 8.01 1.71
C ASP A 106 17.25 9.07 2.49
N ASN A 107 16.81 9.50 3.67
CA ASN A 107 17.44 10.61 4.39
C ASN A 107 18.55 10.17 5.35
N ASN A 108 18.56 8.92 5.79
CA ASN A 108 19.53 8.43 6.78
C ASN A 108 20.96 8.42 6.21
N ILE A 109 21.13 8.03 4.94
CA ILE A 109 22.43 8.03 4.25
C ILE A 109 22.96 9.46 4.13
N LYS A 110 22.13 10.40 3.66
CA LYS A 110 22.52 11.81 3.49
C LYS A 110 22.94 12.45 4.82
N GLN A 111 22.27 12.12 5.92
CA GLN A 111 22.66 12.59 7.26
C GLN A 111 23.94 11.95 7.77
N MET A 112 24.19 10.68 7.45
CA MET A 112 25.47 10.03 7.73
C MET A 112 26.63 10.70 6.98
N GLU A 113 26.45 11.07 5.70
CA GLU A 113 27.46 11.83 4.93
C GLU A 113 27.75 13.23 5.51
N ILE A 114 26.71 13.93 5.98
CA ILE A 114 26.83 15.28 6.55
C ILE A 114 27.51 15.24 7.94
N SER A 115 27.12 14.29 8.79
CA SER A 115 27.51 14.24 10.19
C SER A 115 28.75 13.37 10.47
N ALA A 116 28.77 12.15 9.95
CA ALA A 116 29.74 11.11 10.33
C ALA A 116 30.89 10.93 9.32
N CYS A 117 30.60 10.41 8.12
CA CYS A 117 31.58 10.20 7.05
C CYS A 117 30.89 10.03 5.69
N VAL A 118 31.53 10.49 4.61
CA VAL A 118 30.99 10.33 3.23
C VAL A 118 31.20 8.90 2.70
N GLY A 119 32.22 8.18 3.15
CA GLY A 119 32.43 6.77 2.85
C GLY A 119 33.08 6.48 1.49
N GLN A 120 32.99 5.22 1.05
CA GLN A 120 33.71 4.70 -0.11
C GLN A 120 33.17 5.26 -1.44
N GLN A 121 34.03 5.94 -2.19
CA GLN A 121 33.73 6.35 -3.56
C GLN A 121 34.10 5.21 -4.54
N SER A 122 33.21 4.94 -5.49
CA SER A 122 33.43 4.00 -6.59
C SER A 122 33.29 4.71 -7.94
N MET A 123 33.93 4.14 -8.96
CA MET A 123 33.78 4.55 -10.36
C MET A 123 33.50 3.29 -11.17
N GLU A 124 32.59 3.30 -12.15
CA GLU A 124 32.30 2.14 -13.01
C GLU A 124 32.06 0.82 -12.22
N SER A 125 31.37 0.92 -11.08
CA SER A 125 31.13 -0.19 -10.13
C SER A 125 32.39 -0.87 -9.54
N ARG A 126 33.55 -0.21 -9.59
CA ARG A 126 34.83 -0.66 -9.00
C ARG A 126 35.42 0.40 -8.05
N TRP A 127 36.34 -0.01 -7.18
CA TRP A 127 37.19 0.94 -6.45
C TRP A 127 38.01 1.78 -7.42
N ILE A 128 38.44 2.98 -6.97
CA ILE A 128 39.22 3.89 -7.81
C ILE A 128 40.45 3.15 -8.37
N SER A 129 40.59 3.23 -9.70
CA SER A 129 41.63 2.55 -10.47
C SER A 129 42.90 3.40 -10.54
N PHE A 130 44.03 2.77 -10.83
CA PHE A 130 45.31 3.46 -10.97
C PHE A 130 45.36 4.27 -12.28
N GLY A 131 44.98 5.55 -12.20
CA GLY A 131 45.06 6.50 -13.32
C GLY A 131 46.50 6.93 -13.67
N PHE A 132 47.45 6.75 -12.75
CA PHE A 132 48.88 6.93 -12.99
C PHE A 132 49.62 5.60 -12.89
N HIS A 133 50.88 5.57 -13.34
CA HIS A 133 51.75 4.40 -13.29
C HIS A 133 51.83 3.80 -11.86
N HIS A 134 51.09 2.71 -11.64
CA HIS A 134 50.95 1.98 -10.39
C HIS A 134 50.46 2.82 -9.19
N ARG A 135 49.60 3.84 -9.38
CA ARG A 135 49.01 4.64 -8.29
C ARG A 135 47.77 5.46 -8.73
N THR A 136 46.92 5.87 -7.78
CA THR A 136 45.73 6.70 -8.03
C THR A 136 46.02 8.19 -8.13
N LEU A 137 46.89 8.74 -7.28
CA LEU A 137 47.40 10.12 -7.36
C LEU A 137 48.93 10.16 -7.23
N PRO A 138 49.62 11.22 -7.71
CA PRO A 138 51.06 11.36 -7.56
C PRO A 138 51.56 11.44 -6.11
N HIS A 139 50.66 11.77 -5.17
CA HIS A 139 50.93 11.87 -3.73
C HIS A 139 51.00 10.51 -3.01
N PHE A 140 50.40 9.47 -3.58
CA PHE A 140 50.48 8.12 -3.02
C PHE A 140 51.73 7.39 -3.50
N ILE A 141 52.19 6.44 -2.68
CA ILE A 141 53.26 5.50 -3.06
C ILE A 141 52.78 4.56 -4.17
N LYS A 142 53.72 3.91 -4.84
CA LYS A 142 53.36 2.90 -5.86
C LYS A 142 52.77 1.66 -5.20
N ASP A 143 51.80 1.07 -5.89
CA ASP A 143 51.11 -0.18 -5.53
C ASP A 143 50.38 -0.13 -4.17
N ASP A 144 49.99 1.08 -3.75
CA ASP A 144 49.19 1.28 -2.55
C ASP A 144 47.74 0.79 -2.73
N LEU A 145 47.29 -0.04 -1.78
CA LEU A 145 45.94 -0.60 -1.73
C LEU A 145 45.14 -0.09 -0.52
N SER A 146 45.67 0.89 0.22
CA SER A 146 45.02 1.52 1.37
C SER A 146 43.68 2.15 0.98
N PRO A 147 42.69 2.19 1.90
CA PRO A 147 41.36 2.74 1.61
C PRO A 147 41.42 4.19 1.11
N GLU A 148 42.25 5.04 1.73
CA GLU A 148 42.50 6.43 1.30
C GLU A 148 42.95 6.51 -0.17
N SER A 149 43.92 5.68 -0.56
CA SER A 149 44.44 5.61 -1.93
C SER A 149 43.38 5.12 -2.92
N ARG A 150 42.45 4.27 -2.47
CA ARG A 150 41.36 3.68 -3.26
C ARG A 150 40.03 4.44 -3.20
N GLY A 151 40.01 5.64 -2.62
CA GLY A 151 38.84 6.54 -2.67
C GLY A 151 37.88 6.43 -1.49
N PHE A 152 38.31 5.88 -0.36
CA PHE A 152 37.56 6.01 0.89
C PHE A 152 37.68 7.44 1.42
N VAL A 153 36.54 8.02 1.81
CA VAL A 153 36.46 9.36 2.40
C VAL A 153 36.03 9.21 3.86
N GLU A 154 36.94 9.50 4.79
CA GLU A 154 36.69 9.39 6.22
C GLU A 154 35.96 10.63 6.75
N ASN A 155 36.29 11.82 6.22
CA ASN A 155 35.69 13.05 6.71
C ASN A 155 34.23 13.22 6.27
N SER A 156 33.43 13.89 7.10
CA SER A 156 32.06 14.31 6.79
C SER A 156 32.03 15.69 6.10
N TYR A 157 30.93 16.03 5.44
CA TYR A 157 30.80 17.38 4.84
C TYR A 157 30.87 18.51 5.88
N LEU A 158 30.44 18.27 7.13
CA LEU A 158 30.55 19.25 8.21
C LEU A 158 32.02 19.54 8.59
N ARG A 159 32.88 18.50 8.58
CA ARG A 159 34.31 18.63 8.89
C ARG A 159 35.13 19.15 7.71
N GLY A 160 34.65 18.92 6.49
CA GLY A 160 35.32 19.30 5.25
C GLY A 160 36.26 18.20 4.72
N LEU A 161 36.42 18.17 3.40
CA LEU A 161 37.19 17.15 2.67
C LEU A 161 38.65 17.59 2.51
N THR A 162 39.58 16.65 2.67
CA THR A 162 40.99 16.88 2.28
C THR A 162 41.15 16.93 0.75
N PRO A 163 42.24 17.54 0.22
CA PRO A 163 42.50 17.55 -1.22
C PRO A 163 42.67 16.16 -1.86
N GLN A 164 43.04 15.14 -1.06
CA GLN A 164 43.14 13.75 -1.52
C GLN A 164 41.75 13.08 -1.57
N GLU A 165 40.90 13.29 -0.57
CA GLU A 165 39.50 12.83 -0.55
C GLU A 165 38.62 13.49 -1.64
N PHE A 166 39.11 14.54 -2.31
CA PHE A 166 38.46 15.18 -3.45
C PHE A 166 38.28 14.26 -4.68
N PHE A 167 38.74 12.99 -4.60
CA PHE A 167 38.20 11.88 -5.41
C PHE A 167 36.65 11.87 -5.47
N HIS A 168 35.97 12.33 -4.43
CA HIS A 168 34.52 12.53 -4.42
C HIS A 168 33.99 13.34 -5.62
N ALA A 169 34.76 14.31 -6.12
CA ALA A 169 34.38 15.09 -7.31
C ALA A 169 34.45 14.26 -8.61
N MET A 170 35.30 13.22 -8.68
CA MET A 170 35.31 12.28 -9.81
C MET A 170 34.04 11.42 -9.81
N ALA A 171 33.62 10.91 -8.65
CA ALA A 171 32.42 10.07 -8.51
C ALA A 171 31.14 10.89 -8.81
N ARG A 172 31.07 12.10 -8.27
CA ARG A 172 29.99 13.04 -8.57
C ARG A 172 29.93 13.42 -10.06
N ARG A 173 31.08 13.52 -10.75
CA ARG A 173 31.12 13.74 -12.20
C ARG A 173 30.57 12.54 -12.98
N GLU A 174 30.87 11.30 -12.58
CA GLU A 174 30.30 10.10 -13.20
C GLU A 174 28.77 10.12 -13.06
N GLY A 175 28.23 10.37 -11.85
CA GLY A 175 26.79 10.49 -11.62
C GLY A 175 26.09 11.59 -12.44
N LEU A 176 26.75 12.73 -12.67
CA LEU A 176 26.25 13.78 -13.56
C LEU A 176 26.23 13.36 -15.04
N ILE A 177 27.26 12.65 -15.50
CA ILE A 177 27.33 12.12 -16.87
C ILE A 177 26.29 11.02 -17.08
N ASP A 178 26.16 10.09 -16.14
CA ASP A 178 25.17 9.02 -16.15
C ASP A 178 23.74 9.58 -16.13
N THR A 179 23.46 10.61 -15.32
CA THR A 179 22.16 11.30 -15.34
C THR A 179 21.85 11.87 -16.72
N ALA A 180 22.80 12.58 -17.35
CA ALA A 180 22.61 13.13 -18.69
C ALA A 180 22.41 12.05 -19.77
N LEU A 181 23.20 10.97 -19.72
CA LEU A 181 23.06 9.83 -20.63
C LEU A 181 21.71 9.13 -20.44
N LYS A 182 21.32 8.82 -19.20
CA LYS A 182 20.02 8.25 -18.85
C LYS A 182 18.89 9.12 -19.38
N THR A 183 18.89 10.44 -19.17
CA THR A 183 17.87 11.35 -19.72
C THR A 183 17.73 11.24 -21.24
N THR A 184 18.85 11.16 -21.98
CA THR A 184 18.78 11.00 -23.45
C THR A 184 18.33 9.61 -23.89
N GLN A 185 18.69 8.55 -23.15
CA GLN A 185 18.33 7.18 -23.48
C GLN A 185 16.86 6.88 -23.12
N THR A 186 16.40 7.25 -21.92
CA THR A 186 15.02 7.01 -21.48
C THR A 186 14.01 7.73 -22.36
N SER A 187 14.25 9.00 -22.68
CA SER A 187 13.36 9.77 -23.59
C SER A 187 13.33 9.21 -25.01
N TYR A 188 14.45 8.68 -25.52
CA TYR A 188 14.48 7.99 -26.82
C TYR A 188 13.75 6.65 -26.79
N ILE A 189 13.92 5.86 -25.72
CA ILE A 189 13.22 4.58 -25.53
C ILE A 189 11.71 4.82 -25.39
N GLN A 190 11.28 5.75 -24.53
CA GLN A 190 9.87 6.11 -24.33
C GLN A 190 9.23 6.57 -25.64
N ARG A 191 9.86 7.47 -26.40
CA ARG A 191 9.35 7.89 -27.71
C ARG A 191 9.24 6.72 -28.70
N ARG A 192 10.19 5.78 -28.69
CA ARG A 192 10.16 4.60 -29.57
C ARG A 192 9.04 3.63 -29.22
N LEU A 193 8.82 3.38 -27.92
CA LEU A 193 7.71 2.56 -27.44
C LEU A 193 6.38 3.23 -27.79
N MET A 194 6.26 4.54 -27.56
CA MET A 194 5.04 5.31 -27.85
C MET A 194 4.72 5.26 -29.34
N LYS A 195 5.72 5.41 -30.22
CA LYS A 195 5.55 5.26 -31.67
C LYS A 195 5.36 3.83 -32.17
N ALA A 196 5.58 2.81 -31.33
CA ALA A 196 5.30 1.42 -31.66
C ALA A 196 3.92 0.95 -31.18
N LEU A 197 3.27 1.70 -30.27
CA LEU A 197 2.01 1.34 -29.63
C LEU A 197 0.92 2.43 -29.74
N GLU A 198 1.17 3.54 -30.44
CA GLU A 198 0.20 4.65 -30.55
C GLU A 198 -1.11 4.30 -31.26
N ASP A 199 -1.14 3.17 -31.98
CA ASP A 199 -2.31 2.69 -32.73
C ASP A 199 -3.02 1.51 -32.07
N VAL A 200 -2.63 1.13 -30.84
CA VAL A 200 -3.19 0.00 -30.10
C VAL A 200 -4.30 0.49 -29.16
N ILE A 201 -5.54 0.04 -29.44
CA ILE A 201 -6.78 0.53 -28.84
C ILE A 201 -7.69 -0.65 -28.44
N VAL A 202 -8.46 -0.50 -27.36
CA VAL A 202 -9.52 -1.44 -26.95
C VAL A 202 -10.79 -1.18 -27.78
N TYR A 203 -11.35 -2.22 -28.41
CA TYR A 203 -12.59 -2.10 -29.19
C TYR A 203 -13.82 -2.46 -28.33
N TYR A 204 -15.03 -2.14 -28.84
CA TYR A 204 -16.32 -2.47 -28.21
C TYR A 204 -16.62 -3.97 -28.00
N ASP A 205 -15.76 -4.86 -28.50
CA ASP A 205 -15.78 -6.31 -28.26
C ASP A 205 -14.67 -6.75 -27.30
N ASP A 206 -14.12 -5.84 -26.49
CA ASP A 206 -13.07 -6.00 -25.47
C ASP A 206 -11.71 -6.50 -25.99
N ILE A 207 -11.63 -6.83 -27.28
CA ILE A 207 -10.42 -7.20 -28.00
C ILE A 207 -9.55 -5.97 -28.25
N VAL A 208 -8.27 -6.09 -27.91
CA VAL A 208 -7.23 -5.10 -28.20
C VAL A 208 -6.69 -5.32 -29.61
N ARG A 209 -6.75 -4.29 -30.47
CA ARG A 209 -6.27 -4.34 -31.86
C ARG A 209 -5.35 -3.18 -32.23
N ASN A 210 -4.58 -3.36 -33.30
CA ASN A 210 -3.85 -2.28 -33.97
C ASN A 210 -4.74 -1.55 -35.01
N SER A 211 -4.20 -0.51 -35.66
CA SER A 211 -4.88 0.23 -36.74
C SER A 211 -5.22 -0.58 -37.99
N LEU A 212 -4.56 -1.73 -38.20
CA LEU A 212 -4.82 -2.64 -39.33
C LEU A 212 -5.96 -3.63 -39.04
N GLY A 213 -6.43 -3.70 -37.79
CA GLY A 213 -7.43 -4.67 -37.32
C GLY A 213 -6.85 -6.01 -36.85
N ASP A 214 -5.53 -6.16 -36.80
CA ASP A 214 -4.87 -7.33 -36.22
C ASP A 214 -5.15 -7.39 -34.71
N ARG A 215 -5.51 -8.58 -34.22
CA ARG A 215 -5.81 -8.81 -32.80
C ARG A 215 -4.52 -9.04 -32.02
N ILE A 216 -4.25 -8.20 -31.02
CA ILE A 216 -3.04 -8.29 -30.17
C ILE A 216 -3.35 -9.07 -28.89
N LYS A 217 -4.46 -8.75 -28.22
CA LYS A 217 -4.99 -9.50 -27.06
C LYS A 217 -6.50 -9.68 -27.21
N PHE A 218 -7.02 -10.82 -26.73
CA PHE A 218 -8.46 -11.09 -26.72
C PHE A 218 -9.22 -10.30 -25.65
N VAL A 219 -8.55 -9.96 -24.55
CA VAL A 219 -9.08 -9.14 -23.46
C VAL A 219 -7.98 -8.17 -23.04
N TYR A 220 -8.30 -6.92 -22.77
CA TYR A 220 -7.38 -5.97 -22.15
C TYR A 220 -6.87 -6.50 -20.80
N GLY A 221 -5.62 -6.23 -20.43
CA GLY A 221 -5.03 -6.70 -19.16
C GLY A 221 -4.85 -8.22 -19.00
N GLU A 222 -5.52 -9.05 -19.82
CA GLU A 222 -5.88 -10.47 -19.58
C GLU A 222 -7.01 -10.66 -18.55
N ASP A 223 -7.57 -9.58 -18.01
CA ASP A 223 -8.62 -9.54 -16.98
C ASP A 223 -9.79 -8.59 -17.29
N GLY A 224 -9.66 -7.71 -18.30
CA GLY A 224 -10.67 -6.75 -18.74
C GLY A 224 -10.78 -5.49 -17.88
N MET A 225 -9.87 -5.29 -16.93
CA MET A 225 -9.99 -4.24 -15.91
C MET A 225 -9.07 -3.04 -16.20
N ASP A 226 -9.54 -1.83 -15.88
CA ASP A 226 -8.73 -0.62 -15.87
C ASP A 226 -7.81 -0.62 -14.62
N GLY A 227 -6.50 -0.47 -14.86
CA GLY A 227 -5.45 -0.41 -13.85
C GLY A 227 -5.61 0.73 -12.84
N ILE A 228 -6.40 1.77 -13.12
CA ILE A 228 -6.73 2.82 -12.14
C ILE A 228 -7.52 2.26 -10.96
N TYR A 229 -8.31 1.21 -11.16
CA TYR A 229 -9.21 0.63 -10.13
C TYR A 229 -8.64 -0.62 -9.45
N ILE A 230 -7.44 -1.08 -9.82
CA ILE A 230 -6.83 -2.31 -9.30
C ILE A 230 -6.06 -2.03 -8.01
N GLU A 231 -6.50 -2.64 -6.90
CA GLU A 231 -5.81 -2.58 -5.60
C GLU A 231 -4.98 -3.83 -5.29
N LYS A 232 -3.86 -3.66 -4.58
CA LYS A 232 -2.99 -4.77 -4.15
C LYS A 232 -3.60 -5.53 -2.97
N GLN A 233 -4.38 -6.57 -3.27
CA GLN A 233 -4.95 -7.46 -2.26
C GLN A 233 -4.03 -8.66 -1.95
N THR A 234 -4.14 -9.21 -0.72
CA THR A 234 -3.42 -10.42 -0.33
C THR A 234 -4.37 -11.61 -0.22
N ILE A 235 -4.19 -12.61 -1.08
CA ILE A 235 -4.96 -13.84 -1.05
C ILE A 235 -4.47 -14.70 0.13
N GLU A 236 -5.21 -14.68 1.24
CA GLU A 236 -4.84 -15.40 2.47
C GLU A 236 -4.69 -16.92 2.25
N ILE A 237 -5.44 -17.52 1.32
CA ILE A 237 -5.52 -18.96 1.07
C ILE A 237 -4.13 -19.59 0.82
N PHE A 238 -3.30 -18.95 0.00
CA PHE A 238 -1.98 -19.49 -0.38
C PHE A 238 -0.93 -19.46 0.75
N ARG A 239 -1.20 -18.77 1.86
CA ARG A 239 -0.25 -18.62 2.98
C ARG A 239 -0.51 -19.58 4.13
N LEU A 240 -1.65 -20.28 4.14
CA LEU A 240 -2.10 -21.10 5.26
C LEU A 240 -1.54 -22.52 5.16
N ASN A 241 -1.20 -23.11 6.32
CA ASN A 241 -0.92 -24.54 6.39
C ASN A 241 -2.22 -25.35 6.16
N ASN A 242 -2.13 -26.57 5.63
CA ASN A 242 -3.31 -27.41 5.37
C ASN A 242 -4.27 -27.55 6.57
N ARG A 243 -3.74 -27.61 7.80
CA ARG A 243 -4.55 -27.66 9.04
C ARG A 243 -5.27 -26.34 9.35
N GLU A 244 -4.62 -25.21 9.11
CA GLU A 244 -5.20 -23.88 9.30
C GLU A 244 -6.22 -23.57 8.19
N PHE A 245 -5.94 -24.01 6.97
CA PHE A 245 -6.89 -23.95 5.86
C PHE A 245 -8.13 -24.80 6.14
N GLU A 246 -7.95 -26.04 6.61
CA GLU A 246 -9.06 -26.91 6.99
C GLU A 246 -9.88 -26.28 8.13
N HIS A 247 -9.24 -25.82 9.21
CA HIS A 247 -9.92 -25.11 10.31
C HIS A 247 -10.70 -23.87 9.83
N ASN A 248 -10.12 -23.04 8.96
CA ASN A 248 -10.70 -21.74 8.60
C ASN A 248 -11.71 -21.80 7.43
N TYR A 249 -11.75 -22.89 6.66
CA TYR A 249 -12.58 -23.00 5.45
C TYR A 249 -13.46 -24.26 5.39
N ARG A 250 -13.12 -25.37 6.08
CA ARG A 250 -14.00 -26.55 6.12
C ARG A 250 -15.19 -26.27 7.05
N ILE A 251 -16.39 -26.52 6.55
CA ILE A 251 -17.61 -26.62 7.36
C ILE A 251 -17.99 -28.10 7.35
N ASP A 252 -18.02 -28.72 8.52
CA ASP A 252 -18.51 -30.09 8.67
C ASP A 252 -19.71 -30.07 9.62
N VAL A 253 -20.89 -30.41 9.08
CA VAL A 253 -22.15 -30.44 9.83
C VAL A 253 -22.37 -31.82 10.50
N THR A 254 -21.45 -32.76 10.27
CA THR A 254 -21.54 -34.15 10.75
C THR A 254 -20.51 -34.52 11.82
N ASP A 255 -19.47 -33.71 12.02
CA ASP A 255 -18.43 -33.93 13.03
C ASP A 255 -18.50 -32.87 14.16
N PRO A 256 -18.88 -33.25 15.41
CA PRO A 256 -18.97 -32.32 16.54
C PRO A 256 -17.61 -31.77 17.02
N ALA A 257 -16.48 -32.21 16.43
CA ALA A 257 -15.18 -31.59 16.64
C ALA A 257 -14.88 -30.43 15.67
N GLY A 258 -15.67 -30.28 14.60
CA GLY A 258 -15.49 -29.25 13.56
C GLY A 258 -16.40 -28.02 13.71
N ASP A 259 -17.21 -27.98 14.78
CA ASP A 259 -18.22 -26.98 15.06
C ASP A 259 -17.67 -25.53 15.05
N PHE A 260 -18.58 -24.59 14.84
CA PHE A 260 -18.28 -23.16 14.90
C PHE A 260 -17.94 -22.72 16.32
N LEU A 261 -17.25 -21.59 16.47
CA LEU A 261 -17.00 -20.99 17.79
C LEU A 261 -18.32 -20.84 18.60
N PRO A 262 -18.32 -21.11 19.92
CA PRO A 262 -19.52 -21.01 20.75
C PRO A 262 -20.20 -19.66 20.62
N GLY A 263 -21.44 -19.64 20.14
CA GLY A 263 -22.23 -18.43 19.89
C GLY A 263 -22.49 -18.10 18.41
N VAL A 264 -21.77 -18.69 17.45
CA VAL A 264 -21.96 -18.43 16.01
C VAL A 264 -23.19 -19.14 15.44
N LEU A 265 -23.55 -20.32 15.97
CA LEU A 265 -24.82 -21.01 15.68
C LEU A 265 -25.56 -21.31 16.99
N GLN A 266 -26.86 -21.01 17.05
CA GLN A 266 -27.69 -21.34 18.21
C GLN A 266 -28.19 -22.79 18.15
N ILE A 267 -27.51 -23.69 18.86
CA ILE A 267 -28.13 -24.88 19.45
C ILE A 267 -27.98 -24.78 20.97
N ARG A 268 -29.11 -24.65 21.67
CA ARG A 268 -29.19 -24.40 23.12
C ARG A 268 -28.57 -25.52 23.96
N PHE A 269 -27.76 -25.17 24.97
CA PHE A 269 -27.71 -25.82 26.28
C PHE A 269 -27.23 -24.84 27.38
N ASP A 270 -27.54 -25.14 28.65
CA ASP A 270 -27.63 -24.16 29.75
C ASP A 270 -26.36 -24.00 30.65
N ASN A 271 -26.03 -22.73 30.93
CA ASN A 271 -25.58 -22.13 32.21
C ASN A 271 -24.42 -22.73 33.05
N SER A 272 -23.41 -21.89 33.39
CA SER A 272 -23.25 -21.36 34.78
C SER A 272 -22.01 -20.44 35.02
N SER A 273 -22.21 -19.14 35.31
CA SER A 273 -21.55 -18.36 36.41
C SER A 273 -21.74 -16.83 36.24
N LEU A 274 -22.22 -16.12 37.27
CA LEU A 274 -22.76 -14.75 37.12
C LEU A 274 -21.77 -13.65 36.69
N GLU A 275 -20.52 -13.64 37.17
CA GLU A 275 -19.55 -12.58 36.78
C GLU A 275 -18.92 -12.82 35.42
N PHE A 276 -18.81 -14.09 35.00
CA PHE A 276 -18.40 -14.45 33.64
C PHE A 276 -19.56 -14.21 32.67
N GLN A 277 -20.79 -14.52 33.08
CA GLN A 277 -22.00 -14.26 32.32
C GLN A 277 -22.15 -12.76 32.01
N ALA A 278 -21.83 -11.83 32.92
CA ALA A 278 -21.92 -10.40 32.61
C ALA A 278 -20.96 -9.95 31.47
N LYS A 279 -19.76 -10.53 31.38
CA LYS A 279 -18.82 -10.29 30.27
C LYS A 279 -19.21 -11.04 28.99
N LEU A 280 -19.69 -12.27 29.13
CA LEU A 280 -20.26 -13.01 28.01
C LEU A 280 -21.53 -12.34 27.47
N ASP A 281 -22.35 -11.72 28.31
CA ASP A 281 -23.57 -11.01 27.93
C ASP A 281 -23.22 -9.72 27.16
N GLU A 282 -22.11 -9.05 27.53
CA GLU A 282 -21.54 -7.93 26.77
C GLU A 282 -20.98 -8.38 25.41
N GLU A 283 -20.35 -9.55 25.32
CA GLU A 283 -20.00 -10.17 24.02
C GLU A 283 -21.22 -10.66 23.22
N TYR A 284 -22.23 -11.23 23.88
CA TYR A 284 -23.46 -11.81 23.32
C TYR A 284 -24.44 -10.74 22.82
N MET A 285 -24.27 -9.48 23.26
CA MET A 285 -24.93 -8.33 22.64
C MET A 285 -24.37 -8.02 21.24
N ARG A 286 -23.23 -8.61 20.81
CA ARG A 286 -23.04 -8.90 19.38
C ARG A 286 -24.02 -10.00 19.00
N LYS A 287 -25.12 -9.60 18.37
CA LYS A 287 -26.10 -10.55 17.82
C LYS A 287 -25.36 -11.61 16.98
N PRO A 288 -25.73 -12.90 17.11
CA PRO A 288 -25.27 -13.91 16.17
C PRO A 288 -25.74 -13.55 14.76
N SER A 289 -24.97 -13.92 13.75
CA SER A 289 -25.33 -13.69 12.35
C SER A 289 -26.64 -14.40 11.98
N ASP A 290 -27.66 -13.64 11.57
CA ASP A 290 -28.96 -14.14 11.08
C ASP A 290 -28.87 -14.87 9.70
N LEU A 291 -27.66 -15.22 9.24
CA LEU A 291 -27.36 -15.74 7.90
C LEU A 291 -27.34 -17.26 7.86
N GLU A 292 -28.11 -17.84 6.93
CA GLU A 292 -27.98 -19.27 6.59
C GLU A 292 -26.76 -19.50 5.67
N PRO A 293 -25.92 -20.54 5.88
CA PRO A 293 -24.78 -20.82 5.01
C PRO A 293 -25.13 -21.05 3.53
N SER A 294 -26.34 -21.54 3.24
CA SER A 294 -26.88 -21.75 1.88
C SER A 294 -27.08 -20.42 1.14
N TYR A 295 -27.67 -19.42 1.81
CA TYR A 295 -27.90 -18.08 1.30
C TYR A 295 -26.59 -17.45 0.82
N ILE A 296 -25.51 -17.58 1.60
CA ILE A 296 -24.20 -17.05 1.24
C ILE A 296 -23.67 -17.71 -0.05
N VAL A 297 -23.80 -19.03 -0.19
CA VAL A 297 -23.34 -19.76 -1.38
C VAL A 297 -24.15 -19.35 -2.62
N ASP A 298 -25.46 -19.22 -2.50
CA ASP A 298 -26.33 -18.86 -3.62
C ASP A 298 -26.21 -17.38 -4.00
N ALA A 299 -26.06 -16.47 -3.04
CA ALA A 299 -25.80 -15.05 -3.28
C ALA A 299 -24.44 -14.81 -3.96
N VAL A 300 -23.40 -15.56 -3.58
CA VAL A 300 -22.07 -15.52 -4.22
C VAL A 300 -22.12 -16.14 -5.62
N ARG A 301 -22.89 -17.22 -5.83
CA ARG A 301 -23.13 -17.77 -7.17
C ARG A 301 -23.87 -16.77 -8.06
N ALA A 302 -24.87 -16.07 -7.52
CA ALA A 302 -25.62 -15.03 -8.22
C ALA A 302 -24.79 -13.75 -8.47
N LEU A 303 -23.79 -13.43 -7.64
CA LEU A 303 -22.79 -12.39 -7.93
C LEU A 303 -21.89 -12.82 -9.10
N ASN A 304 -21.32 -14.03 -9.04
CA ASN A 304 -20.47 -14.56 -10.12
C ASN A 304 -21.20 -14.67 -11.47
N GLN A 305 -22.52 -14.89 -11.49
CA GLN A 305 -23.34 -14.88 -12.70
C GLN A 305 -23.62 -13.46 -13.26
N ARG A 306 -23.54 -12.43 -12.42
CA ARG A 306 -23.71 -11.02 -12.82
C ARG A 306 -22.39 -10.36 -13.21
N PHE A 307 -21.27 -10.89 -12.72
CA PHE A 307 -19.93 -10.45 -13.09
C PHE A 307 -19.53 -10.99 -14.47
N ILE A 308 -19.89 -10.22 -15.51
CA ILE A 308 -19.61 -10.53 -16.92
C ILE A 308 -18.56 -9.54 -17.41
N VAL A 309 -17.32 -10.00 -17.58
CA VAL A 309 -16.23 -9.23 -18.21
C VAL A 309 -16.28 -9.32 -19.73
N VAL A 310 -16.58 -10.52 -20.27
CA VAL A 310 -16.70 -10.77 -21.72
C VAL A 310 -18.13 -11.18 -22.01
N CYS A 311 -18.83 -10.42 -22.84
CA CYS A 311 -20.21 -10.73 -23.21
C CYS A 311 -20.29 -11.95 -24.15
N GLY A 312 -20.66 -13.12 -23.62
CA GLY A 312 -21.00 -14.29 -24.43
C GLY A 312 -21.45 -15.51 -23.62
N ASP A 313 -22.41 -16.25 -24.16
CA ASP A 313 -22.96 -17.48 -23.55
C ASP A 313 -22.16 -18.76 -23.90
N ASP A 314 -21.04 -18.61 -24.63
CA ASP A 314 -20.21 -19.72 -25.10
C ASP A 314 -19.33 -20.32 -23.98
N GLU A 315 -19.01 -21.62 -24.07
CA GLU A 315 -18.16 -22.33 -23.10
C GLU A 315 -16.75 -21.71 -22.92
N LEU A 316 -16.28 -20.95 -23.90
CA LEU A 316 -14.99 -20.23 -23.88
C LEU A 316 -15.05 -18.88 -23.15
N SER A 317 -16.24 -18.33 -22.93
CA SER A 317 -16.46 -16.99 -22.36
C SER A 317 -16.73 -17.00 -20.85
N HIS A 318 -16.82 -18.19 -20.23
CA HIS A 318 -17.13 -18.32 -18.80
C HIS A 318 -15.88 -18.12 -17.92
N PRO A 319 -15.78 -17.05 -17.11
CA PRO A 319 -14.64 -16.83 -16.23
C PRO A 319 -14.68 -17.76 -15.01
N PRO A 320 -13.52 -18.10 -14.41
CA PRO A 320 -13.48 -18.75 -13.09
C PRO A 320 -13.97 -17.78 -12.01
N GLY A 321 -15.12 -18.09 -11.40
CA GLY A 321 -15.78 -17.22 -10.42
C GLY A 321 -15.00 -17.00 -9.12
N ALA A 322 -15.29 -15.88 -8.44
CA ALA A 322 -14.70 -15.54 -7.15
C ALA A 322 -15.26 -16.42 -6.01
N ALA A 323 -14.41 -16.71 -5.01
CA ALA A 323 -14.74 -17.60 -3.89
C ALA A 323 -14.82 -16.84 -2.56
N PHE A 324 -16.05 -16.51 -2.14
CA PHE A 324 -16.34 -16.18 -0.73
C PHE A 324 -16.64 -17.47 0.04
N ALA A 325 -16.04 -17.63 1.22
CA ALA A 325 -16.22 -18.81 2.06
C ALA A 325 -17.15 -18.52 3.24
N SER A 326 -18.27 -19.25 3.34
CA SER A 326 -19.32 -19.00 4.34
C SER A 326 -18.79 -19.02 5.78
N ARG A 327 -17.82 -19.89 6.11
CA ARG A 327 -17.21 -19.95 7.45
C ARG A 327 -16.57 -18.62 7.86
N ARG A 328 -15.89 -17.92 6.95
CA ARG A 328 -15.27 -16.62 7.23
C ARG A 328 -16.30 -15.50 7.44
N VAL A 329 -17.39 -15.51 6.67
CA VAL A 329 -18.46 -14.51 6.80
C VAL A 329 -19.12 -14.59 8.19
N LEU A 330 -19.32 -15.81 8.69
CA LEU A 330 -19.93 -16.09 9.98
C LEU A 330 -18.94 -15.88 11.14
N GLU A 331 -17.75 -16.50 11.11
CA GLU A 331 -16.81 -16.49 12.26
C GLU A 331 -15.90 -15.25 12.33
N LYS A 332 -15.42 -14.72 11.20
CA LYS A 332 -14.45 -13.60 11.17
C LYS A 332 -15.13 -12.23 11.07
N PHE A 333 -16.29 -12.16 10.40
CA PHE A 333 -16.98 -10.92 10.10
C PHE A 333 -18.36 -10.77 10.78
N ASN A 334 -18.92 -11.86 11.34
CA ASN A 334 -20.24 -11.92 12.02
C ASN A 334 -21.31 -11.01 11.38
N SER A 335 -21.46 -11.13 10.06
CA SER A 335 -22.32 -10.22 9.28
C SER A 335 -23.80 -10.58 9.40
N THR A 336 -24.69 -9.60 9.30
CA THR A 336 -26.13 -9.81 9.15
C THR A 336 -26.51 -9.97 7.67
N GLY A 337 -27.73 -10.43 7.38
CA GLY A 337 -28.26 -10.51 6.00
C GLY A 337 -28.15 -9.17 5.26
N GLU A 338 -28.70 -8.10 5.86
CA GLU A 338 -28.64 -6.74 5.31
C GLU A 338 -27.20 -6.25 5.06
N ALA A 339 -26.25 -6.60 5.95
CA ALA A 339 -24.85 -6.23 5.78
C ALA A 339 -24.18 -7.02 4.64
N SER A 340 -24.48 -8.31 4.51
CA SER A 340 -23.99 -9.15 3.41
C SER A 340 -24.52 -8.65 2.07
N ASP A 341 -25.81 -8.33 1.97
CA ASP A 341 -26.44 -7.82 0.76
C ASP A 341 -25.89 -6.45 0.37
N TRP A 342 -25.65 -5.59 1.35
CA TRP A 342 -24.99 -4.30 1.13
C TRP A 342 -23.55 -4.47 0.61
N VAL A 343 -22.76 -5.39 1.19
CA VAL A 343 -21.40 -5.68 0.72
C VAL A 343 -21.39 -6.24 -0.70
N LEU A 344 -22.33 -7.13 -1.04
CA LEU A 344 -22.45 -7.69 -2.39
C LEU A 344 -22.87 -6.63 -3.42
N GLY A 345 -23.80 -5.74 -3.07
CA GLY A 345 -24.22 -4.62 -3.93
C GLY A 345 -23.12 -3.55 -4.09
N GLU A 346 -22.36 -3.26 -3.04
CA GLU A 346 -21.21 -2.34 -3.10
C GLU A 346 -20.05 -2.93 -3.94
N ALA A 347 -19.83 -4.25 -3.87
CA ALA A 347 -18.87 -4.94 -4.73
C ALA A 347 -19.26 -4.84 -6.21
N GLU A 348 -20.53 -5.12 -6.55
CA GLU A 348 -21.06 -4.96 -7.91
C GLU A 348 -20.98 -3.51 -8.42
N SER A 349 -21.31 -2.53 -7.56
CA SER A 349 -21.21 -1.09 -7.84
C SER A 349 -19.77 -0.62 -8.09
N LYS A 350 -18.76 -1.32 -7.55
CA LYS A 350 -17.34 -1.02 -7.75
C LYS A 350 -16.70 -1.81 -8.90
N LEU A 351 -17.16 -3.03 -9.17
CA LEU A 351 -16.64 -3.89 -10.25
C LEU A 351 -17.11 -3.46 -11.65
N ASN A 352 -18.37 -3.03 -11.79
CA ASN A 352 -18.89 -2.57 -13.09
C ASN A 352 -18.13 -1.34 -13.66
N PRO A 353 -17.79 -0.29 -12.89
CA PRO A 353 -16.99 0.83 -13.39
C PRO A 353 -15.48 0.56 -13.46
N SER A 354 -14.98 -0.58 -12.96
CA SER A 354 -13.56 -0.95 -13.12
C SER A 354 -13.27 -1.71 -14.43
N ILE A 355 -14.30 -2.05 -15.21
CA ILE A 355 -14.13 -2.61 -16.56
C ILE A 355 -13.57 -1.51 -17.47
N VAL A 356 -12.57 -1.86 -18.28
CA VAL A 356 -11.93 -0.93 -19.23
C VAL A 356 -12.95 -0.28 -20.15
N HIS A 357 -12.75 1.00 -20.50
CA HIS A 357 -13.64 1.66 -21.43
C HIS A 357 -13.26 1.33 -22.89
N PRO A 358 -14.24 0.98 -23.76
CA PRO A 358 -14.01 0.93 -25.20
C PRO A 358 -13.47 2.24 -25.74
N GLU A 359 -12.66 2.15 -26.80
CA GLU A 359 -11.90 3.25 -27.42
C GLU A 359 -10.74 3.80 -26.56
N GLU A 360 -10.41 3.17 -25.43
CA GLU A 360 -9.23 3.54 -24.64
C GLU A 360 -7.92 3.21 -25.37
N ILE A 361 -7.01 4.20 -25.40
CA ILE A 361 -5.71 4.14 -26.09
C ILE A 361 -4.68 3.41 -25.20
N CYS A 362 -4.99 2.17 -24.85
CA CYS A 362 -4.20 1.30 -23.99
C CYS A 362 -2.71 1.20 -24.38
N GLY A 363 -2.40 1.25 -25.68
CA GLY A 363 -1.01 1.23 -26.15
C GLY A 363 -0.19 2.46 -25.76
N VAL A 364 -0.83 3.62 -25.60
CA VAL A 364 -0.15 4.84 -25.11
C VAL A 364 -0.05 4.84 -23.59
N PHE A 365 -1.05 4.32 -22.88
CA PHE A 365 -1.00 4.18 -21.42
C PHE A 365 0.05 3.17 -20.94
N ALA A 366 0.41 2.19 -21.77
CA ALA A 366 1.44 1.19 -21.48
C ALA A 366 2.91 1.70 -21.59
N VAL A 367 3.15 2.99 -21.89
CA VAL A 367 4.48 3.56 -22.25
C VAL A 367 4.94 4.72 -21.37
#